data_AF-A0A444UZ16-F1
#
_entry.id   AF-A0A444UZ16-F1
#
_cell.length_a   1.000
_cell.length_b   1.000
_cell.length_c   1.000
_cell.angle_alpha   90.00
_cell.angle_beta   90.00
_cell.angle_gamma   90.00
#
_symmetry.space_group_name_H-M   'P 1'
#
loop_
_entity.id
_entity.type
_entity.pdbx_description
1 polymer ?
#
loop_
_entity_poly.entity_id
_entity_poly.type
_entity_poly.pdbx_seq_one_letter_code
_entity_poly.pdbx_strand_id
1 'polypeptide(L)'
;MAYADLFVGVSCLVPSLSLLHYPTGFQESVTCKIFGYIVSVLKSVSMASLACISVDRYIAITRPLSYNTLVTPWRLRVCIFLIWIYSCLVFLPSFLNWGKPGYHGDIFKSCAIHWDTNAHFTCFIVVLLYAPAAFTVCFTYFNIFRICQQHNKEINDRRARFSSQEGDSADSQACPDKRYAMVLFRITSVFYVLWLPYIIYFLLESSNIYSNPVASFLTTWLAISNSFCNCVIYSLSNSVFRKGLKRLSGAVCASCTYHVKSKKPLPQSSKRSTNGCNA
;
A
#
# COMPACT_ATOMS: atom_id res chain seq x y z
N MET A 1 -3.19 -2.24 4.73
CA MET A 1 -2.30 -1.85 3.62
C MET A 1 -0.86 -2.32 3.80
N ALA A 2 -0.04 -1.73 4.68
CA ALA A 2 1.39 -2.12 4.78
C ALA A 2 1.63 -3.62 5.00
N TYR A 3 0.87 -4.27 5.90
CA TYR A 3 0.93 -5.73 6.07
C TYR A 3 0.47 -6.50 4.82
N ALA A 4 -0.56 -6.02 4.13
CA ALA A 4 -1.02 -6.65 2.90
C ALA A 4 0.02 -6.53 1.79
N ASP A 5 0.64 -5.36 1.63
CA ASP A 5 1.73 -5.12 0.68
C ASP A 5 2.98 -5.95 1.00
N LEU A 6 3.32 -6.11 2.29
CA LEU A 6 4.37 -7.02 2.75
C LEU A 6 4.05 -8.47 2.38
N PHE A 7 2.83 -8.93 2.66
CA PHE A 7 2.42 -10.29 2.31
C PHE A 7 2.40 -10.53 0.81
N VAL A 8 2.08 -9.53 -0.02
CA VAL A 8 2.23 -9.64 -1.49
C VAL A 8 3.69 -9.94 -1.84
N GLY A 9 4.65 -9.19 -1.28
CA GLY A 9 6.07 -9.42 -1.51
C GLY A 9 6.54 -10.80 -1.04
N VAL A 10 6.10 -11.24 0.14
CA VAL A 10 6.42 -12.59 0.66
C VAL A 10 5.80 -13.67 -0.21
N SER A 11 4.55 -13.52 -0.65
CA SER A 11 3.89 -14.48 -1.54
C SER A 11 4.61 -14.57 -2.89
N CYS A 12 5.17 -13.48 -3.41
CA CYS A 12 5.97 -13.46 -4.64
C CYS A 12 7.30 -14.26 -4.54
N LEU A 13 7.73 -14.68 -3.34
CA LEU A 13 8.87 -15.59 -3.21
C LEU A 13 8.57 -16.98 -3.79
N VAL A 14 7.31 -17.43 -3.70
CA VAL A 14 6.89 -18.76 -4.21
C VAL A 14 7.11 -18.89 -5.73
N PRO A 15 6.58 -18.00 -6.60
CA PRO A 15 6.88 -18.07 -8.02
C PRO A 15 8.36 -17.82 -8.33
N SER A 16 9.05 -16.98 -7.53
CA SER A 16 10.49 -16.73 -7.73
C SER A 16 11.33 -18.00 -7.53
N LEU A 17 11.03 -18.80 -6.50
CA LEU A 17 11.67 -20.09 -6.26
C LEU A 17 11.35 -21.12 -7.35
N SER A 18 10.10 -21.12 -7.84
CA SER A 18 9.67 -21.98 -8.94
C SER A 18 10.40 -21.65 -10.25
N LEU A 19 10.63 -20.37 -10.54
CA LEU A 19 11.38 -19.91 -11.72
C LEU A 19 12.87 -20.27 -11.65
N LEU A 20 13.42 -20.36 -10.44
CA LEU A 20 14.80 -20.80 -10.20
C LEU A 20 14.96 -22.33 -10.24
N HIS A 21 13.94 -23.07 -10.72
CA HIS A 21 13.89 -24.53 -10.78
C HIS A 21 14.13 -25.21 -9.42
N TYR A 22 13.82 -24.54 -8.31
CA TYR A 22 13.88 -25.18 -7.00
C TYR A 22 12.63 -26.05 -6.81
N PRO A 23 12.77 -27.34 -6.43
CA PRO A 23 11.62 -28.21 -6.24
C PRO A 23 10.79 -27.71 -5.07
N THR A 24 9.58 -27.21 -5.35
CA THR A 24 8.64 -26.72 -4.34
C THR A 24 7.86 -27.85 -3.67
N GLY A 25 7.95 -29.09 -4.18
CA GLY A 25 7.30 -30.28 -3.63
C GLY A 25 5.77 -30.32 -3.79
N PHE A 26 5.16 -29.29 -4.38
CA PHE A 26 3.72 -29.17 -4.57
C PHE A 26 3.34 -29.20 -6.06
N GLN A 27 2.09 -29.58 -6.34
CA GLN A 27 1.55 -29.57 -7.70
C GLN A 27 1.34 -28.12 -8.19
N GLU A 28 1.98 -27.79 -9.32
CA GLU A 28 2.00 -26.44 -9.90
C GLU A 28 0.60 -25.84 -10.07
N SER A 29 -0.38 -26.65 -10.48
CA SER A 29 -1.78 -26.24 -10.70
C SER A 29 -2.48 -25.75 -9.43
N VAL A 30 -2.17 -26.35 -8.28
CA VAL A 30 -2.74 -25.98 -6.98
C VAL A 30 -2.04 -24.74 -6.46
N THR A 31 -0.71 -24.72 -6.54
CA THR A 31 0.12 -23.58 -6.12
C THR A 31 -0.26 -22.31 -6.87
N CYS A 32 -0.46 -22.37 -8.19
CA CYS A 32 -0.78 -21.20 -8.99
C CYS A 32 -2.18 -20.63 -8.68
N LYS A 33 -3.17 -21.50 -8.41
CA LYS A 33 -4.52 -21.09 -7.99
C LYS A 33 -4.51 -20.43 -6.61
N ILE A 34 -3.82 -21.04 -5.64
CA ILE A 34 -3.68 -20.48 -4.29
C ILE A 34 -2.92 -19.15 -4.33
N PHE A 35 -1.82 -19.07 -5.08
CA PHE A 35 -1.06 -17.83 -5.25
C PHE A 35 -1.91 -16.73 -5.89
N GLY A 36 -2.61 -17.04 -6.99
CA GLY A 36 -3.50 -16.10 -7.67
C GLY A 36 -4.60 -15.58 -6.75
N TYR A 37 -5.21 -16.44 -5.94
CA TYR A 37 -6.21 -16.07 -4.94
C TYR A 37 -5.62 -15.16 -3.84
N ILE A 38 -4.52 -15.58 -3.19
CA ILE A 38 -3.89 -14.83 -2.09
C ILE A 38 -3.51 -13.43 -2.56
N VAL A 39 -2.83 -13.30 -3.71
CA VAL A 39 -2.42 -11.99 -4.22
C VAL A 39 -3.65 -11.13 -4.55
N SER A 40 -4.70 -11.70 -5.15
CA SER A 40 -5.93 -10.96 -5.45
C SER A 40 -6.63 -10.44 -4.18
N VAL A 41 -6.72 -11.27 -3.14
CA VAL A 41 -7.27 -10.87 -1.82
C VAL A 41 -6.43 -9.75 -1.20
N LEU A 42 -5.12 -9.91 -1.14
CA LEU A 42 -4.23 -8.91 -0.54
C LEU A 42 -4.29 -7.56 -1.27
N LYS A 43 -4.35 -7.59 -2.60
CA LYS A 43 -4.53 -6.39 -3.42
C LYS A 43 -5.88 -5.72 -3.17
N SER A 44 -6.95 -6.50 -3.05
CA SER A 44 -8.27 -6.00 -2.66
C SER A 44 -8.27 -5.34 -1.29
N VAL A 45 -7.63 -5.96 -0.29
CA VAL A 45 -7.46 -5.36 1.04
C VAL A 45 -6.75 -4.01 0.96
N SER A 46 -5.68 -3.91 0.16
CA SER A 46 -4.98 -2.64 -0.06
C SER A 46 -5.86 -1.59 -0.75
N MET A 47 -6.64 -1.96 -1.77
CA MET A 47 -7.53 -1.03 -2.48
C MET A 47 -8.70 -0.56 -1.61
N ALA A 48 -9.38 -1.47 -0.91
CA ALA A 48 -10.44 -1.13 0.03
C ALA A 48 -9.90 -0.26 1.19
N SER A 49 -8.68 -0.53 1.67
CA SER A 49 -8.01 0.33 2.65
C SER A 49 -7.81 1.75 2.11
N LEU A 50 -7.41 1.93 0.84
CA LEU A 50 -7.27 3.26 0.22
C LEU A 50 -8.60 4.00 0.13
N ALA A 51 -9.67 3.29 -0.25
CA ALA A 51 -11.02 3.87 -0.27
C ALA A 51 -11.43 4.32 1.15
N CYS A 52 -11.24 3.49 2.17
CA CYS A 52 -11.53 3.88 3.55
C CYS A 52 -10.67 5.06 4.04
N ILE A 53 -9.38 5.12 3.67
CA ILE A 53 -8.51 6.27 3.99
C ILE A 53 -9.04 7.54 3.32
N SER A 54 -9.52 7.47 2.07
CA SER A 54 -10.09 8.64 1.38
C SER A 54 -11.36 9.15 2.07
N VAL A 55 -12.22 8.25 2.56
CA VAL A 55 -13.42 8.58 3.33
C VAL A 55 -13.07 9.16 4.69
N ASP A 56 -12.12 8.56 5.40
CA ASP A 56 -11.62 9.05 6.69
C ASP A 56 -11.12 10.50 6.59
N ARG A 57 -10.32 10.80 5.56
CA ARG A 57 -9.87 12.16 5.29
C ARG A 57 -10.99 13.10 4.92
N TYR A 58 -11.93 12.64 4.11
CA TYR A 58 -13.11 13.41 3.76
C TYR A 58 -13.92 13.80 5.01
N ILE A 59 -14.16 12.87 5.93
CA ILE A 59 -14.87 13.15 7.20
C ILE A 59 -14.07 14.11 8.07
N ALA A 60 -12.75 13.92 8.21
CA ALA A 60 -11.90 14.80 8.99
C ALA A 60 -11.94 16.26 8.50
N ILE A 61 -11.92 16.46 7.17
CA ILE A 61 -11.93 17.80 6.56
C ILE A 61 -13.34 18.42 6.59
N THR A 62 -14.38 17.64 6.33
CA THR A 62 -15.76 18.16 6.24
C THR A 62 -16.44 18.34 7.60
N ARG A 63 -16.09 17.53 8.61
CA ARG A 63 -16.73 17.51 9.93
C ARG A 63 -15.71 17.37 11.07
N PRO A 64 -14.84 18.37 11.29
CA PRO A 64 -13.77 18.28 12.28
C PRO A 64 -14.28 18.06 13.72
N LEU A 65 -15.40 18.68 14.11
CA LEU A 65 -15.95 18.57 15.46
C LEU A 65 -16.59 17.20 15.75
N SER A 66 -17.18 16.56 14.74
CA SER A 66 -17.80 15.23 14.87
C SER A 66 -16.84 14.08 14.54
N TYR A 67 -15.65 14.36 14.01
CA TYR A 67 -14.68 13.34 13.62
C TYR A 67 -14.33 12.41 14.80
N ASN A 68 -14.04 12.99 15.98
CA ASN A 68 -13.65 12.23 17.17
C ASN A 68 -14.78 11.35 17.73
N THR A 69 -16.05 11.66 17.46
CA THR A 69 -17.20 10.84 17.88
C THR A 69 -17.58 9.80 16.83
N LEU A 70 -17.30 10.06 15.55
CA LEU A 70 -17.56 9.14 14.45
C LEU A 70 -16.48 8.06 14.33
N VAL A 71 -15.20 8.45 14.33
CA VAL A 71 -14.04 7.57 14.09
C VAL A 71 -13.46 7.10 15.42
N THR A 72 -13.98 5.98 15.92
CA THR A 72 -13.52 5.37 17.18
C THR A 72 -12.58 4.19 16.92
N PRO A 73 -11.66 3.86 17.85
CA PRO A 73 -10.73 2.75 17.67
C PRO A 73 -11.42 1.38 17.56
N TRP A 74 -12.60 1.21 18.16
CA TRP A 74 -13.40 0.00 18.00
C TRP A 74 -13.97 -0.11 16.58
N ARG A 75 -14.62 0.96 16.08
CA ARG A 75 -15.15 1.00 14.71
C ARG A 75 -14.07 0.80 13.67
N LEU A 76 -12.87 1.35 13.89
CA LEU A 76 -11.72 1.15 13.00
C LEU A 76 -11.29 -0.33 12.95
N ARG A 77 -11.19 -1.00 14.11
CA ARG A 77 -10.85 -2.43 14.17
C ARG A 77 -11.89 -3.30 13.45
N VAL A 78 -13.18 -3.03 13.69
CA VAL A 78 -14.28 -3.71 12.99
C VAL A 78 -14.21 -3.47 11.48
N CYS A 79 -13.98 -2.23 11.05
CA CYS A 79 -13.84 -1.89 9.63
C CYS A 79 -12.68 -2.65 8.97
N ILE A 80 -11.50 -2.71 9.59
CA ILE A 80 -10.35 -3.47 9.08
C ILE A 80 -10.71 -4.95 8.97
N PHE A 81 -11.32 -5.54 10.00
CA PHE A 81 -11.75 -6.95 9.96
C PHE A 81 -12.73 -7.22 8.81
N LEU A 82 -13.73 -6.35 8.64
CA LEU A 82 -14.70 -6.47 7.54
C LEU A 82 -14.04 -6.36 6.17
N ILE A 83 -13.03 -5.51 5.98
CA ILE A 83 -12.28 -5.41 4.72
C ILE A 83 -11.61 -6.73 4.35
N TRP A 84 -11.02 -7.43 5.32
CA TRP A 84 -10.40 -8.74 5.10
C TRP A 84 -11.44 -9.78 4.73
N ILE A 85 -12.52 -9.90 5.51
CA ILE A 85 -13.60 -10.85 5.23
C ILE A 85 -14.22 -10.58 3.86
N TYR A 86 -14.56 -9.33 3.56
CA TYR A 86 -15.09 -8.92 2.27
C TYR A 86 -14.15 -9.29 1.11
N SER A 87 -12.85 -9.00 1.24
CA SER A 87 -11.87 -9.33 0.20
C SER A 87 -11.76 -10.84 -0.03
N CYS A 88 -11.76 -11.65 1.03
CA CYS A 88 -11.77 -13.10 0.90
C CYS A 88 -13.04 -13.59 0.18
N LEU A 89 -14.21 -13.08 0.57
CA LEU A 89 -15.50 -13.50 0.01
C LEU A 89 -15.64 -13.14 -1.48
N VAL A 90 -15.15 -11.98 -1.91
CA VAL A 90 -15.22 -11.55 -3.32
C VAL A 90 -14.46 -12.50 -4.25
N PHE A 91 -13.30 -13.03 -3.81
CA PHE A 91 -12.49 -13.94 -4.62
C PHE A 91 -12.75 -15.42 -4.35
N LEU A 92 -13.52 -15.76 -3.31
CA LEU A 92 -13.88 -17.15 -2.98
C LEU A 92 -14.51 -17.93 -4.16
N PRO A 93 -15.35 -17.31 -5.04
CA PRO A 93 -15.91 -18.02 -6.20
C PRO A 93 -14.86 -18.60 -7.16
N SER A 94 -13.61 -18.13 -7.13
CA SER A 94 -12.51 -18.71 -7.92
C SER A 94 -12.25 -20.20 -7.60
N PHE A 95 -12.55 -20.65 -6.38
CA PHE A 95 -12.49 -22.06 -5.98
C PHE A 95 -13.77 -22.84 -6.31
N LEU A 96 -14.85 -22.16 -6.68
CA LEU A 96 -16.14 -22.74 -7.05
C LEU A 96 -16.33 -22.87 -8.57
N ASN A 97 -15.23 -22.93 -9.33
CA ASN A 97 -15.22 -23.01 -10.80
C ASN A 97 -15.86 -21.82 -11.54
N TRP A 98 -15.91 -20.63 -10.92
CA TRP A 98 -16.35 -19.40 -11.62
C TRP A 98 -15.32 -18.86 -12.61
N GLY A 99 -14.12 -19.44 -12.64
CA GLY A 99 -13.02 -19.06 -13.52
C GLY A 99 -11.90 -18.35 -12.77
N LYS A 100 -10.93 -17.87 -13.55
CA LYS A 100 -9.72 -17.19 -13.04
C LYS A 100 -10.06 -15.78 -12.52
N PRO A 101 -9.68 -15.43 -11.26
CA PRO A 101 -9.96 -14.13 -10.67
C PRO A 101 -9.05 -13.00 -11.18
N GLY A 102 -8.03 -13.34 -11.97
CA GLY A 102 -7.02 -12.43 -12.47
C GLY A 102 -5.73 -13.15 -12.87
N TYR A 103 -4.77 -12.41 -13.42
CA TYR A 103 -3.58 -12.99 -14.07
C TYR A 103 -2.37 -13.14 -13.15
N HIS A 104 -2.52 -12.89 -11.85
CA HIS A 104 -1.45 -13.06 -10.87
C HIS A 104 -0.84 -14.48 -10.91
N GLY A 105 -1.65 -15.50 -11.17
CA GLY A 105 -1.21 -16.90 -11.25
C GLY A 105 -0.53 -17.29 -12.56
N ASP A 106 -0.58 -16.46 -13.61
CA ASP A 106 -0.12 -16.79 -14.96
C ASP A 106 1.41 -16.87 -15.09
N ILE A 107 2.13 -16.51 -14.03
CA ILE A 107 3.56 -16.80 -13.90
C ILE A 107 3.85 -18.30 -13.92
N PHE A 108 2.88 -19.12 -13.50
CA PHE A 108 2.93 -20.57 -13.60
C PHE A 108 2.27 -21.01 -14.90
N LYS A 109 2.94 -21.90 -15.64
CA LYS A 109 2.48 -22.40 -16.94
C LYS A 109 1.11 -23.08 -16.81
N SER A 110 0.87 -23.79 -15.71
CA SER A 110 -0.41 -24.47 -15.49
C SER A 110 -1.61 -23.51 -15.46
N CYS A 111 -1.50 -22.35 -14.79
CA CYS A 111 -2.60 -21.38 -14.71
C CYS A 111 -2.73 -20.54 -15.99
N ALA A 112 -1.61 -20.27 -16.67
CA ALA A 112 -1.63 -19.54 -17.94
C ALA A 112 -2.36 -20.30 -19.06
N ILE A 113 -2.24 -21.64 -19.09
CA ILE A 113 -2.78 -22.47 -20.19
C ILE A 113 -4.13 -23.12 -19.83
N HIS A 114 -4.34 -23.53 -18.58
CA HIS A 114 -5.49 -24.36 -18.20
C HIS A 114 -6.52 -23.64 -17.33
N TRP A 115 -6.36 -22.34 -17.07
CA TRP A 115 -7.29 -21.57 -16.23
C TRP A 115 -7.75 -20.29 -16.89
N ASP A 116 -8.92 -20.38 -17.52
CA ASP A 116 -9.53 -19.29 -18.26
C ASP A 116 -10.32 -18.33 -17.36
N THR A 117 -10.37 -17.06 -17.78
CA THR A 117 -11.23 -16.04 -17.19
C THR A 117 -12.66 -16.17 -17.68
N ASN A 118 -13.63 -15.79 -16.86
CA ASN A 118 -15.04 -15.75 -17.24
C ASN A 118 -15.57 -14.31 -17.14
N ALA A 119 -16.20 -13.80 -18.20
CA ALA A 119 -16.76 -12.44 -18.24
C ALA A 119 -17.72 -12.14 -17.08
N HIS A 120 -18.54 -13.10 -16.65
CA HIS A 120 -19.47 -12.92 -15.53
C HIS A 120 -18.73 -12.74 -14.20
N PHE A 121 -17.69 -13.53 -13.96
CA PHE A 121 -16.89 -13.42 -12.74
C PHE A 121 -16.05 -12.13 -12.75
N THR A 122 -15.47 -11.77 -13.90
CA THR A 122 -14.77 -10.50 -14.07
C THR A 122 -15.70 -9.31 -13.82
N CYS A 123 -16.90 -9.31 -14.40
CA CYS A 123 -17.91 -8.27 -14.17
C CYS A 123 -18.32 -8.19 -12.69
N PHE A 124 -18.53 -9.34 -12.04
CA PHE A 124 -18.80 -9.41 -10.61
C PHE A 124 -17.70 -8.74 -9.78
N ILE A 125 -16.43 -9.05 -10.03
CA ILE A 125 -15.29 -8.41 -9.33
C ILE A 125 -15.28 -6.90 -9.63
N VAL A 126 -15.50 -6.48 -10.86
CA VAL A 126 -15.50 -5.07 -11.23
C VAL A 126 -16.60 -4.30 -10.51
N VAL A 127 -17.83 -4.80 -10.53
CA VAL A 127 -18.99 -4.13 -9.93
C VAL A 127 -18.93 -4.11 -8.41
N LEU A 128 -18.43 -5.17 -7.77
CA LEU A 128 -18.37 -5.22 -6.32
C LEU A 128 -17.14 -4.49 -5.77
N LEU A 129 -15.99 -4.62 -6.42
CA LEU A 129 -14.71 -4.22 -5.85
C LEU A 129 -14.10 -3.00 -6.57
N TYR A 130 -13.83 -3.10 -7.88
CA TYR A 130 -13.08 -2.03 -8.60
C TYR A 130 -13.89 -0.74 -8.75
N ALA A 131 -15.12 -0.83 -9.24
CA ALA A 131 -15.96 0.35 -9.50
C ALA A 131 -16.35 1.10 -8.21
N PRO A 132 -16.79 0.43 -7.11
CA PRO A 132 -17.14 1.14 -5.88
C PRO A 132 -15.92 1.78 -5.21
N ALA A 133 -14.76 1.11 -5.22
CA ALA A 133 -13.53 1.69 -4.68
C ALA A 133 -13.09 2.93 -5.47
N ALA A 134 -13.10 2.84 -6.81
CA ALA A 134 -12.76 3.95 -7.69
C ALA A 134 -13.73 5.11 -7.52
N PHE A 135 -15.04 4.84 -7.52
CA PHE A 135 -16.08 5.84 -7.31
C PHE A 135 -15.92 6.56 -5.97
N THR A 136 -15.74 5.81 -4.88
CA THR A 136 -15.57 6.36 -3.53
C THR A 136 -14.37 7.30 -3.46
N VAL A 137 -13.24 6.89 -4.03
CA VAL A 137 -12.02 7.69 -4.08
C VAL A 137 -12.23 8.96 -4.91
N CYS A 138 -12.75 8.83 -6.13
CA CYS A 138 -12.99 9.97 -7.01
C CYS A 138 -13.96 10.98 -6.36
N PHE A 139 -15.05 10.48 -5.78
CA PHE A 139 -16.05 11.30 -5.11
C PHE A 139 -15.48 12.05 -3.90
N THR A 140 -14.79 11.35 -2.99
CA THR A 140 -14.24 11.98 -1.78
C THR A 140 -13.20 13.04 -2.13
N TYR A 141 -12.25 12.74 -3.02
CA TYR A 141 -11.22 13.70 -3.41
C TYR A 141 -11.76 14.87 -4.23
N PHE A 142 -12.73 14.65 -5.12
CA PHE A 142 -13.40 15.74 -5.83
C PHE A 142 -14.02 16.74 -4.86
N ASN A 143 -14.73 16.26 -3.84
CA ASN A 143 -15.32 17.13 -2.82
C ASN A 143 -14.25 17.81 -1.96
N ILE A 144 -13.18 17.11 -1.57
CA ILE A 144 -12.05 17.72 -0.84
C ILE A 144 -11.44 18.86 -1.66
N PHE A 145 -11.20 18.64 -2.95
CA PHE A 145 -10.62 19.63 -3.85
C PHE A 145 -11.52 20.85 -3.99
N ARG A 146 -12.83 20.64 -4.18
CA ARG A 146 -13.82 21.70 -4.24
C ARG A 146 -13.84 22.55 -2.96
N ILE A 147 -13.83 21.92 -1.79
CA ILE A 147 -13.77 22.61 -0.49
C ILE A 147 -12.46 23.40 -0.35
N CYS A 148 -11.34 22.82 -0.78
CA CYS A 148 -10.05 23.49 -0.75
C CYS A 148 -10.02 24.74 -1.63
N GLN A 149 -10.58 24.67 -2.84
CA GLN A 149 -10.69 25.83 -3.72
C GLN A 149 -11.56 26.94 -3.11
N GLN A 150 -12.71 26.57 -2.54
CA GLN A 150 -13.61 27.53 -1.91
C GLN A 150 -12.92 28.28 -0.76
N HIS A 151 -12.22 27.57 0.13
CA HIS A 151 -11.44 28.23 1.18
C HIS A 151 -10.29 29.08 0.64
N ASN A 152 -9.65 28.68 -0.46
CA ASN A 152 -8.57 29.49 -1.05
C ASN A 152 -9.11 30.79 -1.63
N LYS A 153 -10.29 30.73 -2.28
CA LYS A 153 -11.01 31.91 -2.76
C LYS A 153 -11.40 32.86 -1.62
N GLU A 154 -11.99 32.34 -0.54
CA GLU A 154 -12.36 33.14 0.64
C GLU A 154 -11.15 33.82 1.30
N ILE A 155 -10.01 33.15 1.39
CA ILE A 155 -8.76 33.72 1.92
C ILE A 155 -8.23 34.82 0.99
N ASN A 156 -8.25 34.59 -0.32
CA ASN A 156 -7.80 35.58 -1.30
C ASN A 156 -8.71 36.83 -1.30
N ASP A 157 -10.03 36.64 -1.20
CA ASP A 157 -10.99 37.74 -1.11
C ASP A 157 -10.85 38.53 0.21
N ARG A 158 -10.50 37.86 1.33
CA ARG A 158 -10.14 38.55 2.58
C ARG A 158 -8.84 39.35 2.43
N ARG A 159 -7.79 38.77 1.81
CA ARG A 159 -6.54 39.48 1.54
C ARG A 159 -6.74 40.70 0.62
N ALA A 160 -7.58 40.58 -0.41
CA ALA A 160 -7.91 41.68 -1.31
C ALA A 160 -8.73 42.80 -0.64
N ARG A 161 -9.56 42.47 0.36
CA ARG A 161 -10.33 43.46 1.13
C ARG A 161 -9.51 44.18 2.22
N PHE A 162 -8.44 43.57 2.72
CA PHE A 162 -7.62 44.11 3.82
C PHE A 162 -6.19 44.51 3.38
N SER A 163 -5.93 44.69 2.09
CA SER A 163 -4.61 45.04 1.53
C SER A 163 -4.11 46.46 1.85
N SER A 164 -4.64 47.12 2.88
CA SER A 164 -4.29 48.50 3.25
C SER A 164 -3.55 48.64 4.59
N GLN A 165 -3.16 47.56 5.27
CA GLN A 165 -2.34 47.73 6.49
C GLN A 165 -1.33 46.60 6.70
N GLU A 166 -0.08 46.98 6.44
CA GLU A 166 1.20 46.48 6.96
C GLU A 166 1.56 44.99 6.83
N GLY A 167 2.76 44.78 6.28
CA GLY A 167 3.40 43.48 6.21
C GLY A 167 3.89 43.03 7.59
N ASP A 168 3.56 41.80 7.94
CA ASP A 168 4.56 40.82 8.37
C ASP A 168 3.95 39.43 8.31
N SER A 169 4.65 38.51 7.63
CA SER A 169 4.73 37.08 7.94
C SER A 169 3.49 36.34 8.52
N ALA A 170 2.30 36.52 7.96
CA ALA A 170 1.21 35.55 8.16
C ALA A 170 1.48 34.34 7.27
N ASP A 171 2.39 33.47 7.73
CA ASP A 171 2.62 32.15 7.15
C ASP A 171 1.27 31.56 6.80
N SER A 172 1.12 31.20 5.53
CA SER A 172 -0.13 30.71 4.99
C SER A 172 -0.39 29.39 5.68
N GLN A 173 -1.12 29.44 6.79
CA GLN A 173 -1.52 28.26 7.54
C GLN A 173 -2.64 27.59 6.73
N ALA A 174 -2.27 27.08 5.56
CA ALA A 174 -2.91 25.95 4.94
C ALA A 174 -2.99 24.91 6.05
N CYS A 175 -4.20 24.70 6.55
CA CYS A 175 -4.46 23.72 7.60
C CYS A 175 -3.61 22.47 7.31
N PRO A 176 -2.76 22.00 8.24
CA PRO A 176 -1.85 20.87 7.99
C PRO A 176 -2.56 19.65 7.38
N ASP A 177 -3.86 19.51 7.63
CA ASP A 177 -4.77 18.56 7.00
C ASP A 177 -4.84 18.64 5.47
N LYS A 178 -4.74 19.82 4.86
CA LYS A 178 -4.71 20.02 3.40
C LYS A 178 -3.44 19.43 2.79
N ARG A 179 -2.28 19.69 3.41
CA ARG A 179 -1.00 19.15 2.94
C ARG A 179 -0.99 17.62 3.04
N TYR A 180 -1.56 17.09 4.11
CA TYR A 180 -1.71 15.65 4.31
C TYR A 180 -2.69 15.03 3.29
N ALA A 181 -3.82 15.68 3.01
CA ALA A 181 -4.78 15.24 1.99
C ALA A 181 -4.20 15.24 0.58
N MET A 182 -3.38 16.24 0.21
CA MET A 182 -2.69 16.28 -1.08
C MET A 182 -1.66 15.15 -1.23
N VAL A 183 -0.95 14.80 -0.15
CA VAL A 183 -0.07 13.64 -0.14
C VAL A 183 -0.89 12.37 -0.39
N LEU A 184 -1.98 12.17 0.36
CA LEU A 184 -2.86 11.00 0.19
C LEU A 184 -3.48 10.94 -1.21
N PHE A 185 -3.91 12.07 -1.78
CA PHE A 185 -4.37 12.17 -3.16
C PHE A 185 -3.31 11.69 -4.14
N ARG A 186 -2.05 12.11 -3.96
CA ARG A 186 -0.94 11.63 -4.79
C ARG A 186 -0.75 10.13 -4.66
N ILE A 187 -0.79 9.58 -3.43
CA ILE A 187 -0.67 8.13 -3.20
C ILE A 187 -1.79 7.39 -3.93
N THR A 188 -3.04 7.81 -3.73
CA THR A 188 -4.21 7.15 -4.31
C THR A 188 -4.24 7.29 -5.83
N SER A 189 -3.82 8.43 -6.39
CA SER A 189 -3.74 8.61 -7.85
C SER A 189 -2.70 7.69 -8.49
N VAL A 190 -1.51 7.58 -7.89
CA VAL A 190 -0.47 6.64 -8.37
C VAL A 190 -0.99 5.21 -8.33
N PHE A 191 -1.73 4.82 -7.28
CA PHE A 191 -2.35 3.50 -7.19
C PHE A 191 -3.24 3.21 -8.40
N TYR A 192 -4.22 4.07 -8.69
CA TYR A 192 -5.15 3.82 -9.80
C TYR A 192 -4.48 3.90 -11.17
N VAL A 193 -3.47 4.76 -11.36
CA VAL A 193 -2.71 4.83 -12.62
C VAL A 193 -1.95 3.52 -12.89
N LEU A 194 -1.37 2.91 -11.86
CA LEU A 194 -0.68 1.62 -12.00
C LEU A 194 -1.64 0.44 -12.18
N TRP A 195 -2.87 0.56 -11.66
CA TRP A 195 -3.90 -0.47 -11.72
C TRP A 195 -4.76 -0.44 -12.98
N LEU A 196 -4.97 0.75 -13.55
CA LEU A 196 -5.87 0.93 -14.68
C LEU A 196 -5.51 0.04 -15.89
N PRO A 197 -4.22 -0.09 -16.30
CA PRO A 197 -3.85 -0.97 -17.41
C PRO A 197 -4.24 -2.43 -17.17
N TYR A 198 -4.10 -2.92 -15.93
CA TYR A 198 -4.48 -4.27 -15.54
C TYR A 198 -6.00 -4.47 -15.59
N ILE A 199 -6.78 -3.53 -15.07
CA ILE A 199 -8.25 -3.63 -15.07
C ILE A 199 -8.78 -3.62 -16.52
N ILE A 200 -8.22 -2.76 -17.38
CA ILE A 200 -8.58 -2.71 -18.80
C ILE A 200 -8.23 -4.03 -19.49
N TYR A 201 -7.01 -4.55 -19.30
CA TYR A 201 -6.60 -5.83 -19.87
C TYR A 201 -7.51 -6.98 -19.39
N PHE A 202 -7.85 -7.01 -18.09
CA PHE A 202 -8.75 -8.01 -17.52
C PHE A 202 -10.15 -7.97 -18.12
N LEU A 203 -10.68 -6.78 -18.39
CA LEU A 203 -11.96 -6.63 -19.08
C LEU A 203 -11.89 -7.08 -20.55
N LEU A 204 -10.83 -6.72 -21.27
CA LEU A 204 -10.68 -7.03 -22.69
C LEU A 204 -10.48 -8.52 -22.94
N GLU A 205 -9.62 -9.17 -22.17
CA GLU A 205 -9.36 -10.61 -22.33
C GLU A 205 -10.53 -11.46 -21.82
N SER A 206 -11.17 -11.10 -20.70
CA SER A 206 -12.38 -11.82 -20.25
C SER A 206 -13.57 -11.70 -21.21
N SER A 207 -13.60 -10.64 -22.01
CA SER A 207 -14.58 -10.44 -23.09
C SER A 207 -14.16 -11.07 -24.42
N ASN A 208 -13.03 -11.79 -24.48
CA ASN A 208 -12.44 -12.36 -25.69
C ASN A 208 -12.14 -11.34 -26.81
N ILE A 209 -11.89 -10.07 -26.47
CA ILE A 209 -11.60 -9.00 -27.45
C ILE A 209 -10.11 -8.92 -27.76
N TYR A 210 -9.26 -9.11 -26.74
CA TYR A 210 -7.80 -8.99 -26.86
C TYR A 210 -7.12 -9.94 -25.89
N SER A 211 -6.23 -10.79 -26.39
CA SER A 211 -5.38 -11.65 -25.55
C SER A 211 -3.93 -11.54 -26.02
N ASN A 212 -3.04 -11.17 -25.09
CA ASN A 212 -1.61 -11.07 -25.36
C ASN A 212 -0.81 -11.38 -24.07
N PRO A 213 -0.03 -12.48 -24.04
CA PRO A 213 0.72 -12.88 -22.85
C PRO A 213 1.70 -11.82 -22.33
N VAL A 214 2.30 -11.02 -23.23
CA VAL A 214 3.22 -9.94 -22.86
C VAL A 214 2.45 -8.81 -22.17
N ALA A 215 1.27 -8.45 -22.68
CA ALA A 215 0.43 -7.44 -22.05
C ALA A 215 -0.08 -7.92 -20.68
N SER A 216 -0.49 -9.19 -20.56
CA SER A 216 -0.85 -9.81 -19.28
C SER A 216 0.28 -9.70 -18.26
N PHE A 217 1.49 -10.09 -18.65
CA PHE A 217 2.67 -10.01 -17.79
C PHE A 217 2.95 -8.57 -17.36
N LEU A 218 3.10 -7.63 -18.32
CA LEU A 218 3.47 -6.24 -18.02
C LEU A 218 2.44 -5.56 -17.12
N THR A 219 1.15 -5.70 -17.43
CA THR A 219 0.08 -5.07 -16.64
C THR A 219 -0.03 -5.68 -15.23
N THR A 220 0.14 -6.99 -15.11
CA THR A 220 0.14 -7.69 -13.81
C THR A 220 1.30 -7.24 -12.93
N TRP A 221 2.52 -7.21 -13.46
CA TRP A 221 3.69 -6.79 -12.69
C TRP A 221 3.66 -5.30 -12.34
N LEU A 222 3.10 -4.46 -13.21
CA LEU A 222 2.84 -3.04 -12.92
C LEU A 222 1.83 -2.87 -11.76
N ALA A 223 0.76 -3.66 -11.74
CA ALA A 223 -0.18 -3.66 -10.63
C ALA A 223 0.44 -4.21 -9.33
N ILE A 224 1.33 -5.20 -9.44
CA ILE A 224 2.09 -5.75 -8.31
C ILE A 224 3.04 -4.70 -7.72
N SER A 225 3.79 -3.97 -8.55
CA SER A 225 4.80 -2.99 -8.13
C SER A 225 4.24 -1.85 -7.29
N ASN A 226 2.94 -1.55 -7.39
CA ASN A 226 2.26 -0.57 -6.55
C ASN A 226 2.49 -0.81 -5.04
N SER A 227 2.56 -2.08 -4.60
CA SER A 227 2.79 -2.41 -3.19
C SER A 227 4.17 -1.90 -2.71
N PHE A 228 5.18 -1.89 -3.59
CA PHE A 228 6.47 -1.26 -3.31
C PHE A 228 6.38 0.26 -3.35
N CYS A 229 5.64 0.84 -4.31
CA CYS A 229 5.42 2.27 -4.41
C CYS A 229 4.81 2.85 -3.13
N ASN A 230 3.87 2.16 -2.49
CA ASN A 230 3.30 2.59 -1.20
C ASN A 230 4.39 2.82 -0.15
N CYS A 231 5.31 1.87 0.04
CA CYS A 231 6.44 2.02 0.98
C CYS A 231 7.34 3.22 0.65
N VAL A 232 7.68 3.41 -0.63
CA VAL A 232 8.50 4.54 -1.08
C VAL A 232 7.78 5.87 -0.84
N ILE A 233 6.49 5.95 -1.15
CA ILE A 233 5.72 7.17 -1.00
C ILE A 233 5.59 7.55 0.47
N TYR A 234 5.27 6.60 1.37
CA TYR A 234 5.21 6.89 2.81
C TYR A 234 6.56 7.30 3.38
N SER A 235 7.64 6.62 2.97
CA SER A 235 9.00 6.91 3.45
C SER A 235 9.53 8.26 2.97
N LEU A 236 9.21 8.70 1.77
CA LEU A 236 9.66 9.99 1.23
C LEU A 236 8.75 11.16 1.64
N SER A 237 7.44 10.94 1.70
CA SER A 237 6.46 12.03 1.86
C SER A 237 6.19 12.41 3.32
N ASN A 238 6.40 11.49 4.27
CA ASN A 238 6.11 11.74 5.68
C ASN A 238 7.37 12.10 6.46
N SER A 239 7.48 13.38 6.86
CA SER A 239 8.63 13.90 7.61
C SER A 239 8.78 13.28 9.00
N VAL A 240 7.68 12.85 9.63
CA VAL A 240 7.68 12.11 10.90
C VAL A 240 8.21 10.71 10.69
N PHE A 241 7.78 10.02 9.63
CA PHE A 241 8.29 8.70 9.27
C PHE A 241 9.80 8.73 8.98
N ARG A 242 10.29 9.73 8.23
CA ARG A 242 11.74 9.92 7.99
C ARG A 242 12.54 10.10 9.27
N LYS A 243 12.02 10.85 10.24
CA LYS A 243 12.66 11.02 11.55
C LYS A 243 12.68 9.70 12.33
N GLY A 244 11.60 8.93 12.29
CA GLY A 244 11.54 7.59 12.86
C GLY A 244 12.55 6.63 12.24
N LEU A 245 12.65 6.60 10.91
CA LEU A 245 13.61 5.76 10.17
C LEU A 245 15.06 6.12 10.51
N LYS A 246 15.40 7.41 10.61
CA LYS A 246 16.72 7.87 11.04
C LYS A 246 17.08 7.45 12.47
N ARG A 247 16.10 7.44 13.38
CA ARG A 247 16.30 6.96 14.76
C ARG A 247 16.52 5.44 14.77
N LEU A 248 15.75 4.70 13.98
CA LEU A 248 15.89 3.26 13.85
C LEU A 248 17.26 2.88 13.24
N SER A 249 17.68 3.54 12.17
CA SER A 249 19.00 3.32 11.57
C SER A 249 20.12 3.70 12.53
N GLY A 250 19.96 4.79 13.29
CA GLY A 250 20.91 5.18 14.33
C GLY A 250 21.02 4.13 15.45
N ALA A 251 19.90 3.54 15.88
CA ALA A 251 19.87 2.47 16.86
C ALA A 251 20.52 1.17 16.32
N VAL A 252 20.24 0.78 15.07
CA VAL A 252 20.88 -0.38 14.43
C VAL A 252 22.39 -0.16 14.26
N CYS A 253 22.82 1.04 13.88
CA CYS A 253 24.25 1.41 13.84
C CYS A 253 24.88 1.40 15.24
N ALA A 254 24.17 1.85 16.26
CA ALA A 254 24.63 1.82 17.65
C ALA A 254 24.76 0.37 18.17
N SER A 255 23.80 -0.50 17.88
CA SER A 255 23.86 -1.93 18.21
C SER A 255 24.98 -2.64 17.43
N CYS A 256 25.21 -2.28 16.18
CA CYS A 256 26.32 -2.79 15.38
C CYS A 256 27.68 -2.35 15.95
N THR A 257 27.82 -1.08 16.35
CA THR A 257 29.06 -0.58 16.99
C THR A 257 29.28 -1.15 18.39
N TYR A 258 28.22 -1.40 19.15
CA TYR A 258 28.31 -2.11 20.44
C TYR A 258 28.79 -3.56 20.25
N HIS A 259 28.27 -4.26 19.24
CA HIS A 259 28.67 -5.63 18.93
C HIS A 259 30.11 -5.73 18.36
N VAL A 260 30.60 -4.68 17.68
CA VAL A 260 32.01 -4.57 17.25
C VAL A 260 32.95 -4.26 18.43
N LYS A 261 32.54 -3.41 19.38
CA LYS A 261 33.32 -3.15 20.61
C LYS A 261 33.42 -4.39 21.51
N SER A 262 32.37 -5.19 21.63
CA SER A 262 32.37 -6.44 22.41
C SER A 262 33.26 -7.54 21.83
N LYS A 263 33.63 -7.47 20.56
CA LYS A 263 34.54 -8.43 19.90
C LYS A 263 36.00 -7.97 19.86
N LYS A 264 36.34 -6.77 20.36
CA LYS A 264 37.74 -6.38 20.55
C LYS A 264 38.30 -7.15 21.76
N PRO A 265 39.38 -7.94 21.62
CA PRO A 265 40.07 -8.49 22.77
C PRO A 265 40.53 -7.34 23.67
N LEU A 266 40.38 -7.47 24.99
CA LEU A 266 40.99 -6.55 25.95
C LEU A 266 42.48 -6.39 25.62
N PRO A 267 43.05 -5.17 25.68
CA PRO A 267 44.49 -5.02 25.63
C PRO A 267 45.08 -5.79 26.81
N GLN A 268 45.99 -6.73 26.54
CA GLN A 268 46.74 -7.43 27.58
C GLN A 268 47.48 -6.39 28.42
N SER A 269 46.99 -6.20 29.65
CA SER A 269 47.72 -5.48 30.69
C SER A 269 49.01 -6.27 30.98
N SER A 270 50.13 -5.73 30.51
CA SER A 270 51.48 -6.14 30.87
C SER A 270 51.61 -6.19 32.39
N LYS A 271 51.78 -7.39 32.94
CA LYS A 271 52.04 -7.65 34.37
C LYS A 271 53.24 -6.83 34.84
N ARG A 272 53.00 -5.83 35.68
CA ARG A 272 54.05 -5.21 36.52
C ARG A 272 54.20 -6.11 37.75
N SER A 273 55.29 -6.86 37.80
CA SER A 273 55.67 -7.71 38.94
C SER A 273 56.04 -6.84 40.14
N THR A 274 55.38 -7.06 41.27
CA THR A 274 55.84 -6.62 42.59
C THR A 274 55.57 -7.71 43.61
N ASN A 275 56.61 -8.43 44.01
CA ASN A 275 56.82 -9.05 45.33
C ASN A 275 58.28 -8.66 45.67
N GLY A 276 58.65 -8.05 46.79
CA GLY A 276 58.30 -8.35 48.18
C GLY A 276 59.59 -8.81 48.89
N CYS A 277 59.99 -8.10 49.95
CA CYS A 277 61.30 -8.08 50.61
C CYS A 277 61.86 -9.38 51.24
N ASN A 278 63.20 -9.35 51.42
CA ASN A 278 64.07 -9.92 52.47
C ASN A 278 64.35 -11.44 52.55
N ALA A 279 65.62 -11.78 52.26
CA ALA A 279 66.58 -12.36 53.20
C ALA A 279 67.98 -11.82 52.86
#